data_AF-A0A932LYD8-F1
#
_entry.id   AF-A0A932LYD8-F1
#
_cell.length_a   1.000
_cell.length_b   1.000
_cell.length_c   1.000
_cell.angle_alpha   90.00
_cell.angle_beta   90.00
_cell.angle_gamma   90.00
#
_symmetry.space_group_name_H-M   'P 1'
#
loop_
_entity.id
_entity.type
_entity.pdbx_description
1 polymer ?
#
loop_
_entity_poly.entity_id
_entity_poly.type
_entity_poly.pdbx_seq_one_letter_code
_entity_poly.pdbx_strand_id
1 'polypeptide(L)'
;MSGTRREWLEGARDTLPFAASAFAYAIGFGVLARTAGLTTAETSFMSALVFAGASQFAALPLLAAAAAPATISATAAAINLRHLLMGASLLVLDSPGCLLHLRGALHKQGKLIAVRHLAELLAEALPPEEAP
;
A
#
# COMPACT_ATOMS: atom_id res chain seq x y z
N MET A 1 -8.99 -21.39 -32.38
CA MET A 1 -8.24 -20.14 -32.06
C MET A 1 -9.04 -18.88 -32.43
N SER A 2 -10.38 -18.85 -32.27
CA SER A 2 -11.22 -17.70 -32.65
C SER A 2 -11.62 -16.76 -31.48
N GLY A 3 -11.10 -16.99 -30.27
CA GLY A 3 -11.44 -16.23 -29.06
C GLY A 3 -10.59 -14.98 -28.81
N THR A 4 -9.41 -14.88 -29.42
CA THR A 4 -8.36 -13.94 -28.99
C THR A 4 -8.82 -12.48 -28.98
N ARG A 5 -9.49 -11.96 -30.03
CA ARG A 5 -9.96 -10.56 -30.04
C ARG A 5 -11.01 -10.27 -28.97
N ARG A 6 -11.91 -11.23 -28.71
CA ARG A 6 -12.96 -11.07 -27.71
C ARG A 6 -12.36 -11.05 -26.31
N GLU A 7 -11.39 -11.94 -26.05
CA GLU A 7 -10.62 -11.99 -24.80
C GLU A 7 -9.81 -10.70 -24.57
N TRP A 8 -9.19 -10.12 -25.61
CA TRP A 8 -8.52 -8.81 -25.51
C TRP A 8 -9.48 -7.68 -25.18
N LEU A 9 -10.67 -7.66 -25.82
CA LEU A 9 -11.69 -6.63 -25.57
C LEU A 9 -12.32 -6.78 -24.17
N GLU A 10 -12.54 -8.00 -23.71
CA GLU A 10 -13.02 -8.29 -22.35
C GLU A 10 -11.98 -7.83 -21.33
N GLY A 11 -10.70 -8.20 -21.49
CA GLY A 11 -9.63 -7.73 -20.59
C GLY A 11 -9.42 -6.20 -20.61
N ALA A 12 -9.55 -5.56 -21.77
CA ALA A 12 -9.51 -4.10 -21.88
C ALA A 12 -10.70 -3.45 -21.15
N ARG A 13 -11.89 -4.04 -21.24
CA ARG A 13 -13.08 -3.57 -20.54
C ARG A 13 -12.96 -3.76 -19.03
N ASP A 14 -12.43 -4.89 -18.59
CA ASP A 14 -12.23 -5.20 -17.16
C ASP A 14 -11.19 -4.30 -16.49
N THR A 15 -10.24 -3.75 -17.27
CA THR A 15 -9.23 -2.81 -16.79
C THR A 15 -9.68 -1.34 -16.80
N LEU A 16 -10.81 -1.00 -17.44
CA LEU A 16 -11.33 0.38 -17.47
C LEU A 16 -11.53 1.01 -16.07
N PRO A 17 -12.10 0.32 -15.06
CA PRO A 17 -12.27 0.90 -13.73
C PRO A 17 -10.92 1.24 -13.06
N PHE A 18 -9.92 0.38 -13.28
CA PHE A 18 -8.56 0.61 -12.80
C PHE A 18 -7.91 1.80 -13.52
N ALA A 19 -8.03 1.87 -14.84
CA ALA A 19 -7.50 2.97 -15.64
C ALA A 19 -8.12 4.32 -15.24
N ALA A 20 -9.42 4.36 -14.97
CA ALA A 20 -10.10 5.57 -14.48
C ALA A 20 -9.51 6.06 -13.15
N SER A 21 -9.21 5.12 -12.24
CA SER A 21 -8.62 5.43 -10.94
C SER A 21 -7.17 5.92 -11.09
N ALA A 22 -6.38 5.24 -11.95
CA ALA A 22 -5.02 5.64 -12.26
C ALA A 22 -4.95 7.03 -12.92
N PHE A 23 -5.92 7.37 -13.77
CA PHE A 23 -6.03 8.68 -14.39
C PHE A 23 -6.30 9.79 -13.38
N ALA A 24 -7.27 9.59 -12.47
CA ALA A 24 -7.55 10.53 -11.39
C ALA A 24 -6.33 10.74 -10.48
N TYR A 25 -5.62 9.66 -10.18
CA TYR A 25 -4.37 9.69 -9.44
C TYR A 25 -3.28 10.50 -10.15
N ALA A 26 -3.10 10.30 -11.45
CA ALA A 26 -2.11 11.01 -12.26
C ALA A 26 -2.37 12.53 -12.30
N ILE A 27 -3.65 12.94 -12.38
CA ILE A 27 -4.02 14.37 -12.26
C ILE A 27 -3.59 14.92 -10.91
N GLY A 28 -3.93 14.22 -9.82
CA GLY A 28 -3.57 14.65 -8.46
C GLY A 28 -2.05 14.78 -8.29
N PHE A 29 -1.28 13.82 -8.78
CA PHE A 29 0.18 13.87 -8.75
C PHE A 29 0.71 15.04 -9.58
N GLY A 30 0.22 15.22 -10.81
CA GLY A 30 0.67 16.29 -11.70
C GLY A 30 0.46 17.68 -11.13
N VAL A 31 -0.70 17.92 -10.50
CA VAL A 31 -0.97 19.20 -9.80
C VAL A 31 0.03 19.41 -8.66
N LEU A 32 0.25 18.41 -7.81
CA LEU A 32 1.17 18.53 -6.68
C LEU A 32 2.64 18.67 -7.12
N ALA A 33 3.06 17.93 -8.16
CA ALA A 33 4.40 18.02 -8.71
C ALA A 33 4.72 19.42 -9.23
N ARG A 34 3.75 20.05 -9.90
CA ARG A 34 3.86 21.46 -10.33
C ARG A 34 3.97 22.42 -9.15
N THR A 35 3.21 22.19 -8.08
CA THR A 35 3.34 23.02 -6.85
C THR A 35 4.67 22.80 -6.13
N ALA A 36 5.27 21.63 -6.27
CA ALA A 36 6.60 21.31 -5.74
C ALA A 36 7.76 21.85 -6.61
N GLY A 37 7.45 22.53 -7.72
CA GLY A 37 8.44 23.16 -8.59
C GLY A 37 8.98 22.27 -9.70
N LEU A 38 8.46 21.05 -9.88
CA LEU A 38 8.91 20.17 -10.97
C LEU A 38 8.39 20.64 -12.33
N THR A 39 9.25 20.53 -13.34
CA THR A 39 8.87 20.70 -14.74
C THR A 39 7.99 19.54 -15.23
N THR A 40 7.30 19.74 -16.35
CA THR A 40 6.49 18.68 -16.97
C THR A 40 7.36 17.49 -17.38
N ALA A 41 8.59 17.73 -17.82
CA ALA A 41 9.54 16.68 -18.17
C ALA A 41 9.93 15.86 -16.94
N GLU A 42 10.35 16.52 -15.84
CA GLU A 42 10.72 15.84 -14.59
C GLU A 42 9.56 15.06 -13.99
N THR A 43 8.36 15.65 -14.00
CA THR A 43 7.13 14.98 -13.54
C THR A 43 6.87 13.71 -14.37
N SER A 44 7.01 13.80 -15.70
CA SER A 44 6.81 12.66 -16.60
C SER A 44 7.88 11.58 -16.39
N PHE A 45 9.14 11.97 -16.20
CA PHE A 45 10.22 11.04 -15.87
C PHE A 45 9.99 10.34 -14.53
N MET A 46 9.54 11.09 -13.52
CA MET A 46 9.20 10.52 -12.22
C MET A 46 8.07 9.48 -12.35
N SER A 47 7.05 9.76 -13.17
CA SER A 47 5.97 8.81 -13.46
C SER A 47 6.41 7.59 -14.28
N ALA A 48 7.36 7.76 -15.19
CA ALA A 48 7.89 6.65 -16.00
C ALA A 48 8.84 5.73 -15.21
N LEU A 49 9.60 6.27 -14.25
CA LEU A 49 10.62 5.53 -13.50
C LEU A 49 10.10 4.97 -12.18
N VAL A 50 9.20 5.69 -11.50
CA VAL A 50 8.76 5.35 -10.15
C VAL A 50 7.33 4.82 -10.18
N PHE A 51 7.18 3.49 -10.15
CA PHE A 51 5.86 2.83 -10.07
C PHE A 51 5.29 2.77 -8.64
N ALA A 52 6.07 3.21 -7.64
CA ALA A 52 5.66 3.24 -6.23
C ALA A 52 4.90 4.55 -5.91
N GLY A 53 3.58 4.52 -6.11
CA GLY A 53 2.76 5.72 -6.01
C GLY A 53 2.85 6.48 -4.66
N ALA A 54 2.80 5.77 -3.53
CA ALA A 54 2.94 6.42 -2.22
C ALA A 54 4.29 7.13 -2.06
N SER A 55 5.35 6.54 -2.61
CA SER A 55 6.70 7.13 -2.57
C SER A 55 6.84 8.34 -3.49
N GLN A 56 6.14 8.39 -4.64
CA GLN A 56 6.13 9.56 -5.51
C GLN A 56 5.59 10.80 -4.80
N PHE A 57 4.47 10.65 -4.09
CA PHE A 57 3.86 11.76 -3.34
C PHE A 57 4.72 12.17 -2.15
N ALA A 58 5.30 11.21 -1.43
CA ALA A 58 6.20 11.50 -0.32
C ALA A 58 7.51 12.18 -0.77
N ALA A 59 7.96 11.92 -2.00
CA ALA A 59 9.15 12.55 -2.56
C ALA A 59 8.94 14.03 -2.91
N LEU A 60 7.73 14.46 -3.27
CA LEU A 60 7.45 15.84 -3.67
C LEU A 60 7.87 16.91 -2.63
N PRO A 61 7.45 16.83 -1.35
CA PRO A 61 7.89 17.81 -0.35
C PRO A 61 9.39 17.74 -0.07
N LEU A 62 10.01 16.56 -0.18
CA LEU A 62 11.45 16.39 0.02
C LEU A 62 12.26 16.99 -1.14
N LEU A 63 11.78 16.83 -2.38
CA LEU A 63 12.34 17.46 -3.57
C LEU A 63 12.20 18.98 -3.50
N ALA A 64 11.03 19.48 -3.10
CA ALA A 64 10.78 20.91 -2.92
C ALA A 64 11.68 21.52 -1.83
N ALA A 65 12.01 20.75 -0.79
CA ALA A 65 12.94 21.14 0.27
C ALA A 65 14.43 20.92 -0.09
N ALA A 66 14.73 20.50 -1.33
CA ALA A 66 16.09 20.16 -1.77
C ALA A 66 16.80 19.16 -0.83
N ALA A 67 16.05 18.20 -0.28
CA ALA A 67 16.60 17.17 0.59
C ALA A 67 17.65 16.32 -0.15
N ALA A 68 18.61 15.78 0.62
CA ALA A 68 19.64 14.92 0.05
C ALA A 68 19.02 13.69 -0.66
N PRO A 69 19.58 13.24 -1.80
CA PRO A 69 19.08 12.05 -2.52
C PRO A 69 19.01 10.80 -1.63
N ALA A 70 19.94 10.66 -0.69
CA ALA A 70 19.94 9.58 0.30
C ALA A 70 18.69 9.61 1.20
N THR A 71 18.25 10.80 1.63
CA THR A 71 17.04 10.98 2.45
C THR A 71 15.80 10.59 1.66
N ILE A 72 15.67 11.08 0.42
CA ILE A 72 14.53 10.73 -0.46
C ILE A 72 14.46 9.22 -0.68
N SER A 73 15.62 8.61 -0.98
CA SER A 73 15.72 7.16 -1.20
C SER A 73 15.40 6.36 0.06
N ALA A 74 15.87 6.79 1.23
CA ALA A 74 15.57 6.15 2.51
C ALA A 74 14.09 6.24 2.85
N THR A 75 13.45 7.40 2.66
CA THR A 75 12.01 7.56 2.85
C THR A 75 11.22 6.66 1.90
N ALA A 76 11.59 6.62 0.62
CA ALA A 76 10.95 5.72 -0.34
C ALA A 76 11.11 4.25 0.06
N ALA A 77 12.31 3.83 0.48
CA ALA A 77 12.57 2.47 0.95
C ALA A 77 11.74 2.13 2.19
N ALA A 78 11.67 3.04 3.17
CA ALA A 78 10.87 2.87 4.39
C ALA A 78 9.37 2.69 4.08
N ILE A 79 8.81 3.50 3.18
CA ILE A 79 7.41 3.36 2.73
C ILE A 79 7.19 2.01 2.03
N ASN A 80 8.15 1.57 1.22
CA ASN A 80 8.05 0.30 0.48
C ASN A 80 8.35 -0.93 1.34
N LEU A 81 8.85 -0.77 2.57
CA LEU A 81 9.05 -1.87 3.52
C LEU A 81 7.74 -2.64 3.79
N ARG A 82 6.59 -2.03 3.53
CA ARG A 82 5.28 -2.72 3.53
C ARG A 82 5.26 -3.99 2.69
N HIS A 83 6.03 -4.06 1.59
CA HIS A 83 6.08 -5.26 0.75
C HIS A 83 6.79 -6.42 1.46
N LEU A 84 7.79 -6.13 2.29
CA LEU A 84 8.43 -7.12 3.16
C LEU A 84 7.47 -7.62 4.24
N LEU A 85 6.69 -6.69 4.83
CA LEU A 85 5.67 -7.03 5.84
C LEU A 85 4.50 -7.84 5.26
N MET A 86 4.08 -7.54 4.02
CA MET A 86 3.03 -8.30 3.33
C MET A 86 3.43 -9.76 3.07
N GLY A 87 4.73 -10.04 2.95
CA GLY A 87 5.27 -11.40 2.81
C GLY A 87 5.64 -12.08 4.13
N ALA A 88 5.57 -11.38 5.27
CA ALA A 88 5.92 -11.95 6.56
C ALA A 88 4.82 -12.91 7.04
N SER A 89 5.21 -14.06 7.60
CA SER A 89 4.30 -15.08 8.14
C SER A 89 3.60 -14.66 9.45
N LEU A 90 3.92 -13.49 9.98
CA LEU A 90 3.44 -12.95 11.25
C LEU A 90 2.67 -11.65 11.00
N LEU A 91 1.34 -11.74 11.12
CA LEU A 91 0.42 -10.63 10.92
C LEU A 91 -0.07 -10.16 12.30
N VAL A 92 0.56 -9.11 12.83
CA VAL A 92 0.14 -8.50 14.12
C VAL A 92 -0.89 -7.43 13.81
N LEU A 93 -2.16 -7.73 14.10
CA LEU A 93 -3.29 -6.83 13.89
C LEU A 93 -3.66 -6.15 15.21
N ASP A 94 -3.57 -4.82 15.21
CA ASP A 94 -4.01 -3.97 16.33
C ASP A 94 -5.38 -3.32 16.06
N SER A 95 -5.91 -3.47 14.83
CA SER A 95 -7.24 -2.98 14.46
C SER A 95 -8.28 -4.12 14.48
N PRO A 96 -9.38 -4.00 15.25
CA PRO A 96 -10.39 -5.06 15.37
C PRO A 96 -11.07 -5.40 14.04
N GLY A 97 -11.15 -4.45 13.10
CA GLY A 97 -11.71 -4.68 11.77
C GLY A 97 -10.89 -5.66 10.92
N CYS A 98 -9.57 -5.69 11.10
CA CYS A 98 -8.70 -6.59 10.35
C CYS A 98 -8.84 -8.04 10.87
N LEU A 99 -9.13 -8.22 12.17
CA LEU A 99 -9.36 -9.54 12.79
C LEU A 99 -10.62 -10.20 12.24
N LEU A 100 -11.69 -9.42 12.06
CA LEU A 100 -12.95 -9.88 11.47
C LEU A 100 -12.77 -10.38 10.03
N HIS A 101 -12.01 -9.64 9.21
CA HIS A 101 -11.71 -10.06 7.84
C HIS A 101 -10.86 -11.34 7.79
N LEU A 102 -9.82 -11.44 8.63
CA LEU A 102 -8.96 -12.63 8.68
C LEU A 102 -9.74 -13.87 9.17
N ARG A 103 -10.56 -13.71 10.21
CA ARG A 103 -11.43 -14.77 10.73
C ARG A 103 -12.46 -15.22 9.68
N GLY A 104 -13.06 -14.29 8.95
CA GLY A 104 -13.95 -14.60 7.83
C GLY A 104 -13.24 -15.34 6.69
N ALA A 105 -12.03 -14.90 6.32
CA ALA A 105 -11.23 -15.55 5.28
C ALA A 105 -10.82 -16.99 5.67
N LEU A 106 -10.41 -17.21 6.91
CA LEU A 106 -10.02 -18.53 7.42
C LEU A 106 -11.22 -19.48 7.55
N HIS A 107 -12.39 -18.97 7.95
CA HIS A 107 -13.63 -19.75 7.96
C HIS A 107 -14.01 -20.22 6.55
N LYS A 108 -13.89 -19.35 5.54
CA LYS A 108 -14.11 -19.71 4.12
C LYS A 108 -13.12 -20.77 3.63
N GLN A 109 -11.89 -20.78 4.15
CA GLN A 109 -10.88 -21.80 3.84
C GLN A 109 -11.05 -23.11 4.65
N GLY A 110 -12.08 -23.22 5.51
CA GLY A 110 -12.29 -24.39 6.37
C GLY A 110 -11.22 -24.58 7.44
N LYS A 111 -10.39 -23.56 7.70
CA LYS A 111 -9.31 -23.62 8.70
C LYS A 111 -9.85 -23.18 10.05
N LEU A 112 -9.92 -24.11 11.00
CA LEU A 112 -10.30 -23.85 12.40
C LEU A 112 -9.09 -23.33 13.19
N ILE A 113 -8.61 -22.15 12.83
CA ILE A 113 -7.50 -21.48 13.53
C ILE A 113 -8.06 -20.37 14.40
N ALA A 114 -7.72 -20.36 15.69
CA ALA A 114 -8.11 -19.28 16.60
C ALA A 114 -7.32 -18.00 16.25
N VAL A 115 -8.04 -16.92 15.96
CA VAL A 115 -7.47 -15.59 15.70
C VAL A 115 -7.76 -14.69 16.89
N ARG A 116 -6.73 -14.15 17.54
CA ARG A 116 -6.82 -13.36 18.79
C ARG A 116 -6.19 -11.98 18.60
N HIS A 117 -6.65 -11.00 19.38
CA HIS A 117 -6.06 -9.66 19.42
C HIS A 117 -4.74 -9.69 20.21
N LEU A 118 -3.73 -8.89 19.83
CA LEU A 118 -2.46 -8.84 20.57
C LEU A 118 -2.68 -8.49 22.05
N ALA A 119 -3.57 -7.54 22.32
CA ALA A 119 -3.99 -7.17 23.67
C ALA A 119 -4.53 -8.36 24.49
N GLU A 120 -5.24 -9.33 23.87
CA GLU A 120 -5.71 -10.54 24.56
C GLU A 120 -4.54 -11.45 24.93
N LEU A 121 -3.56 -11.61 24.02
CA LEU A 121 -2.36 -12.39 24.30
C LEU A 121 -1.48 -11.73 25.38
N LEU A 122 -1.36 -10.40 25.35
CA LEU A 122 -0.62 -9.64 26.36
C LEU A 122 -1.32 -9.69 27.73
N ALA A 123 -2.65 -9.59 27.77
CA ALA A 123 -3.42 -9.72 29.00
C ALA A 123 -3.30 -11.12 29.63
N GLU A 124 -3.28 -12.18 28.81
CA GLU A 124 -3.02 -13.54 29.30
C GLU A 124 -1.57 -13.78 29.75
N ALA A 125 -0.62 -13.04 29.17
CA ALA A 125 0.80 -13.15 29.50
C ALA A 125 1.22 -12.30 30.71
N LEU A 126 0.40 -11.34 31.14
CA LEU A 126 0.67 -10.52 32.31
C LEU A 126 0.36 -11.33 33.59
N PRO A 127 1.27 -11.36 34.58
CA PRO A 127 0.98 -11.98 35.87
C PRO A 127 -0.20 -11.25 36.53
N PRO A 128 -1.03 -11.95 37.32
CA PRO A 128 -2.12 -11.31 38.05
C PRO A 128 -1.52 -10.20 38.92
N GLU A 129 -2.00 -8.98 38.71
CA GLU A 129 -1.64 -7.84 39.56
C GLU A 129 -2.09 -8.19 40.98
N GLU A 130 -1.16 -8.32 41.91
CA GLU A 130 -1.47 -8.37 43.34
C GLU A 130 -2.09 -7.02 43.70
N ALA A 131 -3.42 -6.96 43.65
CA ALA A 131 -4.18 -5.79 44.05
C ALA A 131 -3.85 -5.46 45.52
N PRO A 132 -3.58 -4.18 45.86
CA PRO A 132 -3.32 -3.76 47.24
C PRO A 132 -4.54 -3.87 48.16
#